data_AF-A0A7V2UXS6-F1
#
_entry.id   AF-A0A7V2UXS6-F1
#
_cell.length_a   1.000
_cell.length_b   1.000
_cell.length_c   1.000
_cell.angle_alpha   90.00
_cell.angle_beta   90.00
_cell.angle_gamma   90.00
#
_symmetry.space_group_name_H-M   'P 1'
#
loop_
_entity.id
_entity.type
_entity.pdbx_description
1 polymer ?
#
loop_
_entity_poly.entity_id
_entity_poly.type
_entity_poly.pdbx_seq_one_letter_code
_entity_poly.pdbx_strand_id
1 'polypeptide(L)'
;MRQETGGGSGRRGPWPCRVSSWKVWGRGPILRGRPVRCARNGRISSTTEDHFHNYFGDNPRNRDRLDPGFSRPQNSGHPRRSMLYSPHLPSPSERRMDPAGPFRFAHDAMHTRFEIVAFGPSEDLVGRIAETAFRDIDRLEEALSYYLETSELAGVNREAAAREVEIGPDLAAILEVSRILHEATGGAFDPSVGPLMKCWRLHEGTGRVPDPAELATARERTGFRHVRLDPAQGTVRFGRPGLELDLGGIGKGYAVDVAAARLRSFRLPAAMVHGGTSTCCALGAPPGETGWPFRLRSPTDPARSHGRIRLRDRAISGSALSDNTFTAGGRTYGHILDPRTGEPARGMSAAWATAPTATESDVLSTAFFVLTPEETRAYCEANPEVGAVVLPEGSRRVRRFGWRDRKP
;
A
#
# COMPACT_ATOMS: atom_id res chain seq x y z
N MET A 1 -43.63 9.85 62.02
CA MET A 1 -43.84 10.68 63.22
C MET A 1 -42.58 11.54 63.37
N ARG A 2 -42.69 12.87 63.16
CA ARG A 2 -41.83 13.99 63.61
C ARG A 2 -40.29 13.90 63.38
N GLN A 3 -39.74 14.72 62.47
CA GLN A 3 -39.24 16.11 62.62
C GLN A 3 -37.74 16.15 63.05
N GLU A 4 -36.83 16.65 62.20
CA GLU A 4 -36.28 18.04 62.12
C GLU A 4 -35.36 18.36 63.33
N THR A 5 -34.10 18.84 63.25
CA THR A 5 -33.46 20.02 62.61
C THR A 5 -31.93 19.90 62.90
N GLY A 6 -30.92 20.57 62.32
CA GLY A 6 -30.74 21.68 61.38
C GLY A 6 -29.22 21.81 61.05
N GLY A 7 -28.83 22.26 59.84
CA GLY A 7 -28.23 23.58 59.56
C GLY A 7 -26.83 23.82 60.18
N GLY A 8 -25.74 24.17 59.48
CA GLY A 8 -25.46 24.54 58.09
C GLY A 8 -23.98 24.95 57.91
N SER A 9 -23.54 25.01 56.64
CA SER A 9 -22.38 25.73 56.05
C SER A 9 -20.98 25.69 56.69
N GLY A 10 -19.96 25.32 55.90
CA GLY A 10 -18.58 25.70 56.21
C GLY A 10 -17.53 25.07 55.31
N ARG A 11 -16.93 25.88 54.43
CA ARG A 11 -15.82 25.52 53.53
C ARG A 11 -14.54 25.13 54.29
N ARG A 12 -13.62 24.53 53.51
CA ARG A 12 -12.14 24.45 53.64
C ARG A 12 -11.62 23.11 54.18
N GLY A 13 -10.91 22.37 53.32
CA GLY A 13 -9.80 21.50 53.77
C GLY A 13 -8.71 22.36 54.45
N PRO A 14 -7.73 21.80 55.19
CA PRO A 14 -6.49 21.32 54.52
C PRO A 14 -5.64 20.26 55.28
N TRP A 15 -4.92 19.40 54.52
CA TRP A 15 -3.51 18.95 54.73
C TRP A 15 -3.11 18.25 56.07
N PRO A 16 -1.84 17.83 56.34
CA PRO A 16 -0.62 17.55 55.53
C PRO A 16 0.00 16.15 55.86
N CYS A 17 1.05 15.62 55.22
CA CYS A 17 2.47 15.88 55.54
C CYS A 17 3.41 14.99 54.67
N ARG A 18 4.34 15.63 53.94
CA ARG A 18 5.84 15.60 54.03
C ARG A 18 6.52 14.29 53.59
N VAL A 19 7.15 14.24 52.40
CA VAL A 19 8.48 14.77 51.98
C VAL A 19 9.68 14.11 52.68
N SER A 20 10.52 13.42 51.91
CA SER A 20 11.98 13.48 52.04
C SER A 20 12.68 13.25 50.69
N SER A 21 13.64 14.13 50.41
CA SER A 21 14.69 14.11 49.38
C SER A 21 15.80 13.10 49.77
N TRP A 22 16.66 12.56 48.89
CA TRP A 22 17.87 13.19 48.35
C TRP A 22 18.63 12.27 47.34
N LYS A 23 19.28 12.95 46.36
CA LYS A 23 20.62 12.77 45.73
C LYS A 23 21.09 11.55 44.88
N VAL A 24 21.42 11.95 43.65
CA VAL A 24 22.42 11.56 42.63
C VAL A 24 23.85 11.19 43.13
N TRP A 25 24.51 10.18 42.54
CA TRP A 25 25.76 10.23 41.70
C TRP A 25 26.36 8.83 41.36
N GLY A 26 26.88 8.68 40.12
CA GLY A 26 27.89 7.67 39.70
C GLY A 26 27.52 6.86 38.43
N ARG A 27 27.79 7.33 37.19
CA ARG A 27 28.99 7.16 36.31
C ARG A 27 29.31 5.72 35.80
N GLY A 28 29.07 5.50 34.49
CA GLY A 28 29.91 4.71 33.54
C GLY A 28 29.24 3.50 32.85
N PRO A 29 29.63 3.09 31.61
CA PRO A 29 30.21 3.83 30.49
C PRO A 29 29.29 3.87 29.24
N ILE A 30 29.62 4.80 28.36
CA ILE A 30 29.00 5.07 27.05
C ILE A 30 29.46 4.02 26.04
N LEU A 31 28.56 3.14 25.59
CA LEU A 31 28.76 2.36 24.37
C LEU A 31 28.41 3.26 23.18
N ARG A 32 29.45 3.74 22.49
CA ARG A 32 29.33 4.40 21.19
C ARG A 32 28.78 3.40 20.17
N GLY A 33 27.48 3.46 19.92
CA GLY A 33 26.87 2.83 18.74
C GLY A 33 27.46 3.46 17.48
N ARG A 34 28.06 2.62 16.64
CA ARG A 34 28.60 3.01 15.34
C ARG A 34 27.47 3.60 14.48
N PRO A 35 27.69 4.69 13.72
CA PRO A 35 26.71 5.16 12.77
C PRO A 35 26.48 4.06 11.72
N VAL A 36 25.22 3.70 11.51
CA VAL A 36 24.79 2.88 10.38
C VAL A 36 25.18 3.64 9.13
N ARG A 37 26.24 3.18 8.45
CA ARG A 37 26.57 3.67 7.11
C ARG A 37 25.47 3.17 6.20
N CYS A 38 24.57 4.08 5.83
CA CYS A 38 23.70 3.92 4.68
C CYS A 38 24.59 3.49 3.50
N ALA A 39 24.33 2.31 2.95
CA ALA A 39 25.02 1.83 1.76
C ALA A 39 24.78 2.86 0.65
N ARG A 40 25.81 3.64 0.33
CA ARG A 40 25.85 4.44 -0.89
C ARG A 40 25.90 3.46 -2.06
N ASN A 41 25.03 3.71 -3.03
CA ASN A 41 24.93 3.10 -4.36
C ASN A 41 23.97 1.91 -4.48
N GLY A 42 22.68 2.23 -4.47
CA GLY A 42 21.68 1.55 -5.29
C GLY A 42 20.72 2.63 -5.78
N ARG A 43 20.91 3.15 -7.00
CA ARG A 43 19.83 3.89 -7.66
C ARG A 43 18.70 2.87 -7.87
N ILE A 44 17.56 3.09 -7.24
CA ILE A 44 16.30 2.49 -7.69
C ILE A 44 15.97 3.24 -8.99
N SER A 45 16.52 2.76 -10.10
CA SER A 45 16.12 3.19 -11.44
C SER A 45 15.44 2.01 -12.13
N SER A 46 14.24 2.27 -12.64
CA SER A 46 13.42 1.49 -13.57
C SER A 46 12.88 0.11 -13.16
N THR A 47 13.33 -0.55 -12.09
CA THR A 47 12.91 -1.95 -11.85
C THR A 47 11.43 -2.18 -11.52
N THR A 48 10.75 -1.25 -10.84
CA THR A 48 9.31 -1.42 -10.54
C THR A 48 8.46 -1.21 -11.80
N GLU A 49 8.77 -0.21 -12.64
CA GLU A 49 8.11 -0.05 -13.94
C GLU A 49 8.42 -1.21 -14.89
N ASP A 50 9.67 -1.69 -14.94
CA ASP A 50 10.09 -2.79 -15.81
C ASP A 50 9.48 -4.14 -15.43
N HIS A 51 9.27 -4.41 -14.13
CA HIS A 51 8.57 -5.64 -13.68
C HIS A 51 7.08 -5.62 -14.02
N PHE A 52 6.42 -4.46 -13.90
CA PHE A 52 5.05 -4.29 -14.37
C PHE A 52 4.97 -4.31 -15.92
N HIS A 53 5.95 -3.75 -16.64
CA HIS A 53 5.99 -3.81 -18.11
C HIS A 53 6.23 -5.25 -18.62
N ASN A 54 6.99 -6.07 -17.90
CA ASN A 54 7.19 -7.48 -18.26
C ASN A 54 5.98 -8.38 -17.93
N TYR A 55 5.13 -7.99 -16.97
CA TYR A 55 3.89 -8.71 -16.67
C TYR A 55 2.76 -8.39 -17.66
N PHE A 56 2.69 -7.13 -18.13
CA PHE A 56 1.65 -6.65 -19.04
C PHE A 56 2.09 -6.45 -20.50
N GLY A 57 3.38 -6.64 -20.80
CA GLY A 57 3.93 -6.65 -22.15
C GLY A 57 3.84 -8.04 -22.77
N ASP A 58 3.59 -8.10 -24.08
CA ASP A 58 3.53 -9.32 -24.89
C ASP A 58 4.69 -10.29 -24.55
N ASN A 59 4.43 -11.27 -23.69
CA ASN A 59 5.38 -12.34 -23.39
C ASN A 59 5.33 -13.35 -24.57
N PRO A 60 6.41 -13.48 -25.36
CA PRO A 60 6.41 -14.36 -26.53
C PRO A 60 6.30 -15.85 -26.18
N ARG A 61 6.36 -16.25 -24.90
CA ARG A 61 6.28 -17.65 -24.47
C ARG A 61 4.87 -18.24 -24.41
N ASN A 62 3.83 -17.49 -24.80
CA ASN A 62 2.44 -17.99 -24.85
C ASN A 62 1.88 -18.14 -26.28
N ARG A 63 2.73 -18.09 -27.31
CA ARG A 63 2.31 -18.20 -28.72
C ARG A 63 2.36 -19.61 -29.33
N ASP A 64 2.93 -20.59 -28.64
CA ASP A 64 3.16 -21.91 -29.24
C ASP A 64 2.11 -22.93 -28.79
N ARG A 65 0.86 -22.74 -29.23
CA ARG A 65 -0.14 -23.82 -29.39
C ARG A 65 -1.13 -23.49 -30.51
N LEU A 66 -0.66 -23.45 -31.76
CA LEU A 66 -1.51 -23.62 -32.95
C LEU A 66 -0.73 -24.41 -34.01
N ASP A 67 -1.39 -25.45 -34.54
CA ASP A 67 -0.92 -26.43 -35.52
C ASP A 67 -0.54 -25.82 -36.89
N PRO A 68 0.35 -26.45 -37.70
CA PRO A 68 0.97 -25.84 -38.86
C PRO A 68 0.22 -26.09 -40.17
N GLY A 69 0.06 -25.04 -40.98
CA GLY A 69 -0.46 -25.10 -42.34
C GLY A 69 0.20 -24.08 -43.27
N PHE A 70 1.31 -24.49 -43.90
CA PHE A 70 2.00 -23.87 -45.03
C PHE A 70 1.03 -23.34 -46.10
N SER A 71 1.21 -22.16 -46.73
CA SER A 71 2.27 -21.87 -47.71
C SER A 71 2.27 -20.38 -48.11
N ARG A 72 3.48 -19.81 -48.34
CA ARG A 72 3.69 -18.56 -49.09
C ARG A 72 3.97 -18.87 -50.57
N PRO A 73 3.65 -17.94 -51.50
CA PRO A 73 4.43 -17.82 -52.71
C PRO A 73 5.14 -16.46 -52.81
N GLN A 74 6.38 -16.52 -53.30
CA GLN A 74 7.16 -15.42 -53.81
C GLN A 74 6.64 -15.03 -55.20
N ASN A 75 6.64 -13.74 -55.57
CA ASN A 75 7.15 -13.38 -56.89
C ASN A 75 7.57 -11.91 -57.03
N SER A 76 8.60 -11.76 -57.84
CA SER A 76 9.35 -10.57 -58.26
C SER A 76 8.63 -9.68 -59.28
N GLY A 77 9.05 -8.41 -59.39
CA GLY A 77 8.95 -7.63 -60.64
C GLY A 77 8.67 -6.14 -60.49
N HIS A 78 9.67 -5.31 -60.78
CA HIS A 78 9.52 -3.92 -61.27
C HIS A 78 9.71 -3.94 -62.81
N PRO A 79 9.26 -2.95 -63.63
CA PRO A 79 9.34 -1.50 -63.34
C PRO A 79 8.35 -0.51 -64.04
N ARG A 80 8.51 0.79 -63.67
CA ARG A 80 8.26 2.09 -64.38
C ARG A 80 6.92 2.85 -64.27
N ARG A 81 7.06 4.03 -63.62
CA ARG A 81 6.57 5.41 -63.90
C ARG A 81 5.08 5.65 -64.24
N SER A 82 4.42 6.43 -63.38
CA SER A 82 3.95 7.80 -63.69
C SER A 82 3.41 8.50 -62.43
N MET A 83 3.70 9.80 -62.31
CA MET A 83 3.07 10.71 -61.35
C MET A 83 1.56 10.54 -61.35
N LEU A 84 0.93 10.61 -60.17
CA LEU A 84 -0.36 11.26 -59.89
C LEU A 84 -0.63 11.18 -58.38
N TYR A 85 -0.78 12.35 -57.76
CA TYR A 85 -1.62 12.61 -56.58
C TYR A 85 -1.59 11.57 -55.44
N SER A 86 -0.71 11.77 -54.45
CA SER A 86 -0.88 11.09 -53.16
C SER A 86 -1.72 12.02 -52.27
N PRO A 87 -3.00 11.71 -51.96
CA PRO A 87 -3.65 12.36 -50.83
C PRO A 87 -2.78 12.07 -49.61
N HIS A 88 -2.53 13.09 -48.78
CA HIS A 88 -2.03 12.86 -47.43
C HIS A 88 -2.95 11.84 -46.77
N LEU A 89 -2.52 10.58 -46.70
CA LEU A 89 -3.02 9.65 -45.73
C LEU A 89 -2.66 10.28 -44.38
N PRO A 90 -3.63 10.67 -43.54
CA PRO A 90 -3.29 11.06 -42.19
C PRO A 90 -2.55 9.87 -41.57
N SER A 91 -1.34 10.12 -41.04
CA SER A 91 -0.68 9.18 -40.13
C SER A 91 -1.70 8.67 -39.12
N PRO A 92 -1.67 7.40 -38.66
CA PRO A 92 -2.64 6.91 -37.69
C PRO A 92 -2.53 7.79 -36.45
N SER A 93 -3.43 8.77 -36.38
CA SER A 93 -3.52 9.67 -35.26
C SER A 93 -3.92 8.79 -34.09
N GLU A 94 -3.15 8.93 -33.02
CA GLU A 94 -3.46 8.46 -31.69
C GLU A 94 -4.81 9.05 -31.31
N ARG A 95 -5.90 8.43 -31.76
CA ARG A 95 -7.26 8.88 -31.48
C ARG A 95 -7.52 8.64 -30.00
N ARG A 96 -7.12 9.61 -29.17
CA ARG A 96 -7.67 9.81 -27.83
C ARG A 96 -9.19 9.87 -27.97
N MET A 97 -9.90 9.07 -27.17
CA MET A 97 -11.35 9.06 -27.18
C MET A 97 -11.90 10.42 -26.72
N ASP A 98 -13.03 10.83 -27.28
CA ASP A 98 -13.73 12.06 -26.89
C ASP A 98 -14.14 11.97 -25.41
N PRO A 99 -13.81 12.94 -24.54
CA PRO A 99 -14.05 12.81 -23.11
C PRO A 99 -15.51 13.16 -22.74
N ALA A 100 -16.41 12.18 -22.73
CA ALA A 100 -17.65 12.24 -21.97
C ALA A 100 -17.43 11.72 -20.52
N GLY A 101 -18.28 12.13 -19.58
CA GLY A 101 -18.21 11.74 -18.16
C GLY A 101 -18.01 12.92 -17.19
N PRO A 102 -17.64 12.66 -15.92
CA PRO A 102 -17.12 11.39 -15.41
C PRO A 102 -18.21 10.34 -15.15
N PHE A 103 -17.96 9.10 -15.59
CA PHE A 103 -18.76 7.92 -15.24
C PHE A 103 -18.18 7.26 -13.98
N ARG A 104 -19.04 6.62 -13.18
CA ARG A 104 -18.67 6.07 -11.87
C ARG A 104 -19.19 4.65 -11.72
N PHE A 105 -18.30 3.74 -11.34
CA PHE A 105 -18.61 2.34 -11.11
C PHE A 105 -18.02 1.93 -9.76
N ALA A 106 -18.66 1.00 -9.07
CA ALA A 106 -18.20 0.51 -7.79
C ALA A 106 -18.37 -1.01 -7.69
N HIS A 107 -17.51 -1.65 -6.92
CA HIS A 107 -17.50 -3.08 -6.69
C HIS A 107 -16.92 -3.37 -5.31
N ASP A 108 -17.52 -4.29 -4.56
CA ASP A 108 -17.04 -4.67 -3.24
C ASP A 108 -16.16 -5.92 -3.36
N ALA A 109 -14.92 -5.82 -2.88
CA ALA A 109 -13.92 -6.89 -2.88
C ALA A 109 -12.84 -6.59 -1.84
N MET A 110 -12.09 -7.59 -1.39
CA MET A 110 -11.00 -7.45 -0.41
C MET A 110 -11.41 -6.71 0.87
N HIS A 111 -12.63 -6.97 1.36
CA HIS A 111 -13.26 -6.27 2.50
C HIS A 111 -13.34 -4.73 2.35
N THR A 112 -13.40 -4.22 1.13
CA THR A 112 -13.54 -2.79 0.87
C THR A 112 -14.34 -2.51 -0.39
N ARG A 113 -14.73 -1.25 -0.57
CA ARG A 113 -15.39 -0.79 -1.79
C ARG A 113 -14.36 -0.20 -2.74
N PHE A 114 -14.20 -0.80 -3.91
CA PHE A 114 -13.45 -0.23 -5.01
C PHE A 114 -14.35 0.71 -5.83
N GLU A 115 -13.80 1.83 -6.29
CA GLU A 115 -14.51 2.76 -7.17
C GLU A 115 -13.63 3.16 -8.35
N ILE A 116 -14.21 3.14 -9.55
CA ILE A 116 -13.58 3.62 -10.78
C ILE A 116 -14.35 4.85 -11.24
N VAL A 117 -13.64 5.97 -11.38
CA VAL A 117 -14.16 7.21 -11.96
C VAL A 117 -13.39 7.47 -13.24
N ALA A 118 -14.07 7.52 -14.39
CA ALA A 118 -13.37 7.63 -15.67
C ALA A 118 -14.13 8.48 -16.69
N PHE A 119 -13.34 9.09 -17.58
CA PHE A 119 -13.83 9.75 -18.79
C PHE A 119 -13.62 8.82 -19.97
N GLY A 120 -14.57 8.81 -20.89
CA GLY A 120 -14.55 7.95 -22.07
C GLY A 120 -15.70 8.30 -23.02
N PRO A 121 -15.85 7.58 -24.15
CA PRO A 121 -16.78 7.97 -25.20
C PRO A 121 -18.25 7.70 -24.84
N SER A 122 -18.54 6.76 -23.95
CA SER A 122 -19.88 6.47 -23.43
C SER A 122 -19.82 5.74 -22.08
N GLU A 123 -20.88 5.86 -21.30
CA GLU A 123 -21.02 5.16 -20.01
C GLU A 123 -20.92 3.64 -20.19
N ASP A 124 -21.64 3.08 -21.17
CA ASP A 124 -21.65 1.65 -21.46
C ASP A 124 -20.27 1.07 -21.76
N LEU A 125 -19.44 1.79 -22.55
CA LEU A 125 -18.09 1.31 -22.86
C LEU A 125 -17.20 1.35 -21.62
N VAL A 126 -17.25 2.44 -20.87
CA VAL A 126 -16.45 2.60 -19.65
C VAL A 126 -16.90 1.60 -18.59
N GLY A 127 -18.20 1.30 -18.50
CA GLY A 127 -18.75 0.27 -17.62
C GLY A 127 -18.20 -1.12 -17.91
N ARG A 128 -18.23 -1.56 -19.18
CA ARG A 128 -17.61 -2.86 -19.57
C ARG A 128 -16.11 -2.92 -19.28
N ILE A 129 -15.40 -1.80 -19.43
CA ILE A 129 -13.98 -1.72 -19.08
C ILE A 129 -13.80 -1.82 -17.55
N ALA A 130 -14.62 -1.11 -16.77
CA ALA A 130 -14.59 -1.19 -15.30
C ALA A 130 -14.87 -2.61 -14.81
N GLU A 131 -15.85 -3.32 -15.39
CA GLU A 131 -16.14 -4.73 -15.10
C GLU A 131 -14.93 -5.65 -15.36
N THR A 132 -14.11 -5.38 -16.39
CA THR A 132 -12.87 -6.16 -16.60
C THR A 132 -11.85 -5.93 -15.49
N ALA A 133 -11.73 -4.68 -15.01
CA ALA A 133 -10.85 -4.34 -13.91
C ALA A 133 -11.33 -4.91 -12.57
N PHE A 134 -12.65 -4.92 -12.32
CA PHE A 134 -13.22 -5.53 -11.13
C PHE A 134 -13.02 -7.05 -11.10
N ARG A 135 -13.17 -7.74 -12.23
CA ARG A 135 -12.83 -9.17 -12.32
C ARG A 135 -11.35 -9.45 -12.03
N ASP A 136 -10.45 -8.55 -12.42
CA ASP A 136 -9.04 -8.68 -12.05
C ASP A 136 -8.84 -8.55 -10.53
N ILE A 137 -9.62 -7.69 -9.86
CA ILE A 137 -9.59 -7.52 -8.40
C ILE A 137 -10.15 -8.77 -7.70
N ASP A 138 -11.27 -9.33 -8.17
CA ASP A 138 -11.84 -10.55 -7.60
C ASP A 138 -10.85 -11.72 -7.65
N ARG A 139 -10.20 -11.90 -8.80
CA ARG A 139 -9.12 -12.89 -8.98
C ARG A 139 -7.96 -12.68 -8.00
N LEU A 140 -7.61 -11.43 -7.70
CA LEU A 140 -6.58 -11.14 -6.70
C LEU A 140 -7.07 -11.41 -5.27
N GLU A 141 -8.34 -11.19 -4.95
CA GLU A 141 -8.90 -11.58 -3.65
C GLU A 141 -8.80 -13.10 -3.44
N GLU A 142 -9.14 -13.89 -4.45
CA GLU A 142 -9.02 -15.34 -4.42
C GLU A 142 -7.58 -15.81 -4.18
N ALA A 143 -6.58 -15.13 -4.74
CA ALA A 143 -5.17 -15.50 -4.55
C ALA A 143 -4.58 -14.98 -3.22
N LEU A 144 -4.90 -13.73 -2.85
CA LEU A 144 -4.13 -12.96 -1.87
C LEU A 144 -4.81 -12.83 -0.51
N SER A 145 -6.08 -13.23 -0.38
CA SER A 145 -6.82 -13.03 0.86
C SER A 145 -6.28 -13.88 2.00
N TYR A 146 -5.92 -13.23 3.11
CA TYR A 146 -5.61 -13.91 4.35
C TYR A 146 -6.84 -14.55 5.01
N TYR A 147 -8.04 -14.02 4.72
CA TYR A 147 -9.29 -14.42 5.37
C TYR A 147 -10.01 -15.56 4.66
N LEU A 148 -9.74 -15.77 3.37
CA LEU A 148 -10.30 -16.89 2.62
C LEU A 148 -9.43 -18.13 2.82
N GLU A 149 -9.96 -19.15 3.49
CA GLU A 149 -9.22 -20.39 3.74
C GLU A 149 -8.81 -21.13 2.45
N THR A 150 -9.57 -20.90 1.38
CA THR A 150 -9.35 -21.45 0.04
C THR A 150 -8.36 -20.64 -0.79
N SER A 151 -7.85 -19.50 -0.29
CA SER A 151 -6.91 -18.70 -1.05
C SER A 151 -5.57 -19.39 -1.24
N GLU A 152 -4.88 -18.99 -2.30
CA GLU A 152 -3.52 -19.45 -2.56
C GLU A 152 -2.57 -19.07 -1.40
N LEU A 153 -2.66 -17.82 -0.91
CA LEU A 153 -1.90 -17.36 0.25
C LEU A 153 -2.15 -18.22 1.50
N ALA A 154 -3.41 -18.60 1.77
CA ALA A 154 -3.74 -19.47 2.88
C ALA A 154 -3.12 -20.87 2.72
N GLY A 155 -3.08 -21.41 1.50
CA GLY A 155 -2.34 -22.64 1.18
C GLY A 155 -0.84 -22.52 1.48
N VAL A 156 -0.21 -21.44 1.01
CA VAL A 156 1.21 -21.15 1.30
C VAL A 156 1.47 -21.06 2.80
N ASN A 157 0.63 -20.34 3.55
CA ASN A 157 0.79 -20.20 5.00
C ASN A 157 0.69 -21.53 5.75
N ARG A 158 -0.10 -22.50 5.24
CA ARG A 158 -0.20 -23.84 5.83
C ARG A 158 1.00 -24.72 5.53
N GLU A 159 1.58 -24.61 4.34
CA GLU A 159 2.44 -25.66 3.79
C GLU A 159 3.91 -25.27 3.60
N ALA A 160 4.20 -23.98 3.37
CA ALA A 160 5.52 -23.53 2.93
C ALA A 160 6.63 -23.73 3.98
N ALA A 161 6.28 -23.89 5.26
CA ALA A 161 7.25 -24.26 6.29
C ALA A 161 7.70 -25.73 6.21
N ALA A 162 6.85 -26.62 5.69
CA ALA A 162 7.14 -28.05 5.59
C ALA A 162 7.79 -28.41 4.25
N ARG A 163 7.34 -27.77 3.16
CA ARG A 163 7.78 -28.07 1.80
C ARG A 163 7.85 -26.82 0.94
N GLU A 164 8.44 -26.98 -0.24
CA GLU A 164 8.32 -25.99 -1.30
C GLU A 164 6.92 -26.04 -1.91
N VAL A 165 6.33 -24.88 -2.18
CA VAL A 165 4.95 -24.73 -2.67
C VAL A 165 4.99 -23.95 -3.97
N GLU A 166 4.38 -24.49 -5.02
CA GLU A 166 4.15 -23.77 -6.27
C GLU A 166 3.11 -22.67 -6.07
N ILE A 167 3.36 -21.51 -6.68
CA ILE A 167 2.51 -20.33 -6.60
C ILE A 167 2.27 -19.73 -7.97
N GLY A 168 1.09 -19.17 -8.14
CA GLY A 168 0.63 -18.49 -9.32
C GLY A 168 1.35 -17.16 -9.54
N PRO A 169 1.19 -16.60 -10.75
CA PRO A 169 1.91 -15.41 -11.18
C PRO A 169 1.59 -14.17 -10.33
N ASP A 170 0.36 -14.01 -9.85
CA ASP A 170 0.01 -12.83 -9.03
C ASP A 170 0.65 -12.88 -7.64
N LEU A 171 0.61 -14.06 -6.99
CA LEU A 171 1.25 -14.21 -5.67
C LEU A 171 2.77 -14.09 -5.80
N ALA A 172 3.38 -14.68 -6.83
CA ALA A 172 4.81 -14.52 -7.09
C ALA A 172 5.19 -13.04 -7.29
N ALA A 173 4.42 -12.30 -8.09
CA ALA A 173 4.68 -10.89 -8.36
C ALA A 173 4.53 -10.02 -7.11
N ILE A 174 3.47 -10.19 -6.32
CA ILE A 174 3.28 -9.38 -5.12
C ILE A 174 4.31 -9.71 -4.02
N LEU A 175 4.76 -10.96 -3.91
CA LEU A 175 5.81 -11.33 -2.96
C LEU A 175 7.17 -10.74 -3.35
N GLU A 176 7.48 -10.68 -4.65
CA GLU A 176 8.72 -10.08 -5.13
C GLU A 176 8.76 -8.56 -4.87
N VAL A 177 7.68 -7.83 -5.17
CA VAL A 177 7.60 -6.40 -4.83
C VAL A 177 7.59 -6.18 -3.32
N SER A 178 6.96 -7.08 -2.55
CA SER A 178 7.02 -7.03 -1.08
C SER A 178 8.45 -7.18 -0.56
N ARG A 179 9.27 -8.03 -1.18
CA ARG A 179 10.70 -8.20 -0.83
C ARG A 179 11.46 -6.90 -1.01
N ILE A 180 11.31 -6.27 -2.18
CA ILE A 180 11.97 -5.02 -2.53
C ILE A 180 11.58 -3.91 -1.53
N LEU A 181 10.29 -3.76 -1.24
CA LEU A 181 9.80 -2.71 -0.36
C LEU A 181 10.10 -2.98 1.13
N HIS A 182 10.13 -4.24 1.55
CA HIS A 182 10.61 -4.63 2.87
C HIS A 182 12.07 -4.20 3.08
N GLU A 183 12.93 -4.50 2.11
CA GLU A 183 14.35 -4.09 2.14
C GLU A 183 14.49 -2.56 2.10
N ALA A 184 13.78 -1.88 1.19
CA ALA A 184 13.84 -0.43 1.03
C ALA A 184 13.40 0.34 2.28
N THR A 185 12.43 -0.19 3.02
CA THR A 185 11.93 0.41 4.27
C THR A 185 12.70 -0.02 5.51
N GLY A 186 13.77 -0.82 5.37
CA GLY A 186 14.55 -1.33 6.49
C GLY A 186 13.73 -2.20 7.45
N GLY A 187 12.71 -2.89 6.93
CA GLY A 187 11.80 -3.72 7.71
C GLY A 187 10.71 -2.97 8.49
N ALA A 188 10.52 -1.67 8.24
CA ALA A 188 9.36 -0.95 8.79
C ALA A 188 8.03 -1.44 8.17
N PHE A 189 8.08 -1.94 6.94
CA PHE A 189 7.06 -2.82 6.37
C PHE A 189 7.60 -4.25 6.31
N ASP A 190 6.84 -5.24 6.76
CA ASP A 190 7.17 -6.66 6.67
C ASP A 190 5.87 -7.45 6.45
N PRO A 191 5.68 -8.15 5.32
CA PRO A 191 4.46 -8.90 5.07
C PRO A 191 4.41 -10.22 5.87
N SER A 192 5.41 -10.58 6.69
CA SER A 192 5.39 -11.77 7.55
C SER A 192 4.90 -11.49 8.99
N VAL A 193 4.10 -10.44 9.14
CA VAL A 193 3.53 -10.01 10.43
C VAL A 193 2.39 -10.89 10.92
N GLY A 194 1.91 -11.86 10.13
CA GLY A 194 0.79 -12.75 10.50
C GLY A 194 0.87 -13.33 11.93
N PRO A 195 2.02 -13.88 12.38
CA PRO A 195 2.16 -14.38 13.74
C PRO A 195 1.97 -13.30 14.82
N LEU A 196 2.44 -12.07 14.57
CA LEU A 196 2.23 -10.94 15.47
C LEU A 196 0.77 -10.49 15.47
N MET A 197 0.14 -10.40 14.29
CA MET A 197 -1.27 -10.03 14.16
C MET A 197 -2.19 -10.99 14.92
N LYS A 198 -1.90 -12.30 14.85
CA LYS A 198 -2.57 -13.34 15.65
C LYS A 198 -2.28 -13.17 17.15
N CYS A 199 -1.02 -12.94 17.53
CA CYS A 199 -0.63 -12.75 18.92
C CYS A 199 -1.41 -11.62 19.59
N TRP A 200 -1.56 -10.50 18.90
CA TRP A 200 -2.34 -9.34 19.34
C TRP A 200 -3.86 -9.45 19.11
N ARG A 201 -4.34 -10.53 18.45
CA ARG A 201 -5.74 -10.75 18.04
C ARG A 201 -6.34 -9.59 17.22
N LEU A 202 -5.53 -9.01 16.34
CA LEU A 202 -5.93 -7.85 15.55
C LEU A 202 -6.83 -8.22 14.37
N HIS A 203 -6.70 -9.42 13.81
CA HIS A 203 -7.63 -9.92 12.79
C HIS A 203 -9.04 -10.18 13.32
N GLU A 204 -9.15 -10.56 14.59
CA GLU A 204 -10.43 -10.86 15.25
C GLU A 204 -11.19 -9.59 15.66
N GLY A 205 -10.55 -8.42 15.57
CA GLY A 205 -11.10 -7.14 16.03
C GLY A 205 -11.22 -7.00 17.56
N THR A 206 -11.00 -8.07 18.32
CA THR A 206 -11.07 -8.06 19.79
C THR A 206 -9.90 -7.31 20.40
N GLY A 207 -8.69 -7.54 19.87
CA GLY A 207 -7.46 -6.93 20.37
C GLY A 207 -7.10 -7.39 21.79
N ARG A 208 -5.81 -7.59 22.06
CA ARG A 208 -5.33 -7.82 23.43
C ARG A 208 -3.89 -7.38 23.59
N VAL A 209 -3.48 -7.17 24.83
CA VAL A 209 -2.05 -7.08 25.17
C VAL A 209 -1.55 -8.50 25.45
N PRO A 210 -0.63 -9.04 24.63
CA PRO A 210 -0.07 -10.38 24.87
C PRO A 210 0.90 -10.40 26.05
N ASP A 211 1.06 -11.58 26.66
CA ASP A 211 2.13 -11.79 27.64
C ASP A 211 3.52 -11.70 26.94
N PRO A 212 4.57 -11.21 27.63
CA PRO A 212 5.92 -11.13 27.05
C PRO A 212 6.43 -12.42 26.38
N ALA A 213 6.11 -13.60 26.91
CA ALA A 213 6.53 -14.88 26.35
C ALA A 213 5.81 -15.21 25.02
N GLU A 214 4.52 -14.90 24.94
CA GLU A 214 3.74 -15.06 23.70
C GLU A 214 4.25 -14.11 22.62
N LEU A 215 4.54 -12.87 22.99
CA LEU A 215 5.10 -11.87 22.07
C LEU A 215 6.49 -12.29 21.58
N ALA A 216 7.36 -12.78 22.47
CA ALA A 216 8.68 -13.29 22.08
C ALA A 216 8.56 -14.44 21.06
N THR A 217 7.67 -15.40 21.32
CA THR A 217 7.41 -16.52 20.40
C THR A 217 6.92 -16.04 19.04
N ALA A 218 5.99 -15.08 19.01
CA ALA A 218 5.49 -14.51 17.75
C ALA A 218 6.60 -13.80 16.97
N ARG A 219 7.48 -13.05 17.65
CA ARG A 219 8.63 -12.38 17.02
C ARG A 219 9.64 -13.34 16.42
N GLU A 220 9.87 -14.50 17.04
CA GLU A 220 10.75 -15.54 16.48
C GLU A 220 10.21 -16.16 15.18
N ARG A 221 8.89 -16.08 14.97
CA ARG A 221 8.17 -16.56 13.78
C ARG A 221 7.99 -15.49 12.71
N THR A 222 8.32 -14.23 13.00
CA THR A 222 8.23 -13.11 12.05
C THR A 222 9.59 -12.72 11.48
N GLY A 223 9.61 -12.41 10.20
CA GLY A 223 10.76 -11.84 9.49
C GLY A 223 10.80 -12.31 8.04
N PHE A 224 10.58 -11.39 7.09
CA PHE A 224 10.48 -11.74 5.67
C PHE A 224 11.75 -12.36 5.08
N ARG A 225 12.92 -12.09 5.68
CA ARG A 225 14.20 -12.77 5.38
C ARG A 225 14.14 -14.31 5.47
N HIS A 226 13.13 -14.86 6.14
CA HIS A 226 12.91 -16.30 6.26
C HIS A 226 12.05 -16.86 5.12
N VAL A 227 11.54 -16.02 4.23
CA VAL A 227 10.81 -16.43 3.02
C VAL A 227 11.81 -16.59 1.89
N ARG A 228 11.80 -17.76 1.26
CA ARG A 228 12.60 -18.07 0.08
C ARG A 228 11.65 -18.13 -1.09
N LEU A 229 11.77 -17.16 -1.99
CA LEU A 229 11.04 -17.11 -3.24
C LEU A 229 11.98 -17.54 -4.36
N ASP A 230 11.53 -18.44 -5.22
CA ASP A 230 12.16 -18.72 -6.51
C ASP A 230 11.23 -18.20 -7.62
N PRO A 231 11.45 -16.98 -8.14
CA PRO A 231 10.63 -16.42 -9.20
C PRO A 231 10.73 -17.18 -10.52
N ALA A 232 11.84 -17.89 -10.76
CA ALA A 232 12.05 -18.62 -12.01
C ALA A 232 11.24 -19.92 -12.05
N GLN A 233 11.08 -20.58 -10.90
CA GLN A 233 10.24 -21.77 -10.75
C GLN A 233 8.81 -21.45 -10.30
N GLY A 234 8.56 -20.22 -9.82
CA GLY A 234 7.27 -19.85 -9.26
C GLY A 234 6.99 -20.61 -7.97
N THR A 235 7.99 -20.73 -7.08
CA THR A 235 7.86 -21.48 -5.82
C THR A 235 8.23 -20.64 -4.60
N VAL A 236 7.66 -21.00 -3.46
CA VAL A 236 7.94 -20.38 -2.16
C VAL A 236 8.16 -21.42 -1.06
N ARG A 237 9.10 -21.12 -0.15
CA ARG A 237 9.36 -21.91 1.06
C ARG A 237 9.67 -21.01 2.25
N PHE A 238 9.17 -21.38 3.43
CA PHE A 238 9.51 -20.72 4.69
C PHE A 238 10.63 -21.46 5.41
N GLY A 239 11.63 -20.71 5.84
CA GLY A 239 12.75 -21.20 6.64
C GLY A 239 12.46 -21.27 8.15
N ARG A 240 11.23 -20.97 8.57
CA ARG A 240 10.79 -20.92 9.98
C ARG A 240 9.40 -21.56 10.12
N PRO A 241 9.23 -22.57 10.98
CA PRO A 241 7.90 -23.07 11.35
C PRO A 241 7.06 -21.98 12.01
N GLY A 242 5.78 -21.91 11.64
CA GLY A 242 4.83 -20.93 12.17
C GLY A 242 5.01 -19.51 11.63
N LEU A 243 5.87 -19.29 10.63
CA LEU A 243 5.85 -18.06 9.83
C LEU A 243 4.58 -18.02 9.01
N GLU A 244 3.95 -16.85 8.96
CA GLU A 244 2.77 -16.60 8.14
C GLU A 244 2.85 -15.24 7.48
N LEU A 245 2.42 -15.19 6.22
CA LEU A 245 2.32 -13.99 5.41
C LEU A 245 0.94 -13.37 5.54
N ASP A 246 0.91 -12.05 5.71
CA ASP A 246 -0.25 -11.17 5.68
C ASP A 246 0.04 -10.04 4.70
N LEU A 247 -0.74 -10.00 3.62
CA LEU A 247 -0.61 -9.02 2.55
C LEU A 247 -1.53 -7.80 2.72
N GLY A 248 -2.17 -7.62 3.88
CA GLY A 248 -3.13 -6.54 4.14
C GLY A 248 -2.56 -5.12 3.96
N GLY A 249 -1.24 -4.95 4.15
CA GLY A 249 -0.52 -3.68 3.99
C GLY A 249 -0.01 -3.39 2.57
N ILE A 250 -0.25 -4.27 1.60
CA ILE A 250 0.17 -4.10 0.18
C ILE A 250 -0.90 -4.49 -0.83
N GLY A 251 -1.78 -5.43 -0.49
CA GLY A 251 -2.72 -6.07 -1.41
C GLY A 251 -3.69 -5.09 -2.07
N LYS A 252 -4.16 -4.08 -1.33
CA LYS A 252 -5.06 -3.06 -1.90
C LYS A 252 -4.33 -2.21 -2.94
N GLY A 253 -3.12 -1.74 -2.62
CA GLY A 253 -2.27 -1.01 -3.57
C GLY A 253 -2.01 -1.81 -4.83
N TYR A 254 -1.69 -3.10 -4.69
CA TYR A 254 -1.48 -4.00 -5.83
C TYR A 254 -2.72 -4.17 -6.69
N ALA A 255 -3.89 -4.40 -6.09
CA ALA A 255 -5.16 -4.49 -6.80
C ALA A 255 -5.53 -3.19 -7.54
N VAL A 256 -5.27 -2.03 -6.92
CA VAL A 256 -5.47 -0.72 -7.54
C VAL A 256 -4.54 -0.53 -8.75
N ASP A 257 -3.28 -0.96 -8.68
CA ASP A 257 -2.35 -0.90 -9.82
C ASP A 257 -2.76 -1.82 -10.96
N VAL A 258 -3.20 -3.05 -10.67
CA VAL A 258 -3.69 -3.99 -11.69
C VAL A 258 -4.93 -3.42 -12.39
N ALA A 259 -5.89 -2.90 -11.63
CA ALA A 259 -7.06 -2.22 -12.19
C ALA A 259 -6.66 -0.99 -13.02
N ALA A 260 -5.74 -0.15 -12.52
CA ALA A 260 -5.26 1.02 -13.25
C ALA A 260 -4.52 0.63 -14.55
N ALA A 261 -3.73 -0.45 -14.55
CA ALA A 261 -3.09 -1.00 -15.74
C ALA A 261 -4.13 -1.46 -16.77
N ARG A 262 -5.20 -2.14 -16.32
CA ARG A 262 -6.35 -2.51 -17.18
C ARG A 262 -7.00 -1.28 -17.80
N LEU A 263 -7.30 -0.24 -17.03
CA LEU A 263 -7.87 0.99 -17.58
C LEU A 263 -6.93 1.68 -18.59
N ARG A 264 -5.63 1.69 -18.29
CA ARG A 264 -4.61 2.25 -19.17
C ARG A 264 -4.51 1.50 -20.50
N SER A 265 -4.68 0.17 -20.53
CA SER A 265 -4.64 -0.61 -21.79
C SER A 265 -5.76 -0.23 -22.76
N PHE A 266 -6.91 0.26 -22.25
CA PHE A 266 -8.00 0.78 -23.06
C PHE A 266 -7.85 2.25 -23.47
N ARG A 267 -6.76 2.92 -23.07
CA ARG A 267 -6.44 4.32 -23.45
C ARG A 267 -7.54 5.32 -23.12
N LEU A 268 -8.20 5.15 -21.97
CA LEU A 268 -9.15 6.14 -21.47
C LEU A 268 -8.45 7.50 -21.26
N PRO A 269 -9.06 8.64 -21.64
CA PRO A 269 -8.45 9.98 -21.52
C PRO A 269 -7.99 10.32 -20.10
N ALA A 270 -8.79 9.94 -19.10
CA ALA A 270 -8.49 10.10 -17.70
C ALA A 270 -9.32 9.10 -16.88
N ALA A 271 -8.72 8.53 -15.85
CA ALA A 271 -9.41 7.68 -14.90
C ALA A 271 -8.79 7.80 -13.51
N MET A 272 -9.53 7.40 -12.49
CA MET A 272 -9.04 7.27 -11.12
C MET A 272 -9.65 6.02 -10.52
N VAL A 273 -8.80 5.18 -9.91
CA VAL A 273 -9.19 3.96 -9.19
C VAL A 273 -9.00 4.21 -7.71
N HIS A 274 -10.02 3.89 -6.91
CA HIS A 274 -9.99 3.92 -5.46
C HIS A 274 -10.09 2.49 -4.91
N GLY A 275 -9.24 2.15 -3.94
CA GLY A 275 -9.38 1.00 -3.05
C GLY A 275 -9.79 1.50 -1.66
N GLY A 276 -11.10 1.52 -1.40
CA GLY A 276 -11.67 2.12 -0.21
C GLY A 276 -11.35 3.61 -0.08
N THR A 277 -11.15 4.06 1.16
CA THR A 277 -10.79 5.46 1.46
C THR A 277 -9.29 5.68 1.64
N SER A 278 -8.49 4.60 1.53
CA SER A 278 -7.09 4.58 1.93
C SER A 278 -6.13 4.70 0.75
N THR A 279 -6.45 4.15 -0.42
CA THR A 279 -5.52 4.10 -1.56
C THR A 279 -6.21 4.51 -2.87
N CYS A 280 -5.56 5.33 -3.68
CA CYS A 280 -6.03 5.62 -5.04
C CYS A 280 -4.90 5.85 -6.04
N CYS A 281 -5.18 5.56 -7.31
CA CYS A 281 -4.29 5.78 -8.45
C CYS A 281 -4.99 6.63 -9.51
N ALA A 282 -4.33 7.69 -9.96
CA ALA A 282 -4.83 8.60 -10.97
C ALA A 282 -4.12 8.36 -12.31
N LEU A 283 -4.90 8.27 -13.38
CA LEU A 283 -4.47 8.17 -14.77
C LEU A 283 -4.86 9.45 -15.51
N GLY A 284 -3.89 10.11 -16.14
CA GLY A 284 -4.10 11.39 -16.79
C GLY A 284 -4.68 12.46 -15.86
N ALA A 285 -5.48 13.36 -16.43
CA ALA A 285 -6.17 14.41 -15.69
C ALA A 285 -7.57 14.62 -16.28
N PRO A 286 -8.59 14.95 -15.45
CA PRO A 286 -9.91 15.31 -15.95
C PRO A 286 -9.83 16.44 -17.00
N PRO A 287 -10.77 16.51 -17.97
CA PRO A 287 -10.81 17.59 -18.94
C PRO A 287 -10.79 18.97 -18.27
N GLY A 288 -9.89 19.85 -18.73
CA GLY A 288 -9.71 21.19 -18.18
C GLY A 288 -8.94 21.27 -16.84
N GLU A 289 -8.55 20.14 -16.26
CA GLU A 289 -7.78 20.08 -15.01
C GLU A 289 -6.32 19.65 -15.24
N THR A 290 -5.47 20.02 -14.29
CA THR A 290 -4.04 19.64 -14.30
C THR A 290 -3.77 18.30 -13.61
N GLY A 291 -4.76 17.80 -12.86
CA GLY A 291 -4.75 16.51 -12.17
C GLY A 291 -6.00 16.33 -11.32
N TRP A 292 -6.25 15.10 -10.90
CA TRP A 292 -7.37 14.72 -10.04
C TRP A 292 -7.22 15.33 -8.65
N PRO A 293 -8.21 16.09 -8.14
CA PRO A 293 -8.13 16.68 -6.82
C PRO A 293 -8.36 15.64 -5.72
N PHE A 294 -7.37 15.48 -4.83
CA PHE A 294 -7.46 14.60 -3.67
C PHE A 294 -7.29 15.38 -2.37
N ARG A 295 -8.11 15.09 -1.35
CA ARG A 295 -8.06 15.75 -0.04
C ARG A 295 -7.51 14.81 1.03
N LEU A 296 -6.51 15.28 1.78
CA LEU A 296 -5.98 14.58 2.94
C LEU A 296 -6.90 14.83 4.14
N ARG A 297 -7.92 14.01 4.32
CA ARG A 297 -8.85 14.15 5.46
C ARG A 297 -8.16 13.85 6.78
N SER A 298 -8.56 14.54 7.85
CA SER A 298 -8.11 14.21 9.19
C SER A 298 -8.72 12.87 9.62
N PRO A 299 -7.92 11.96 10.21
CA PRO A 299 -8.42 10.66 10.66
C PRO A 299 -9.41 10.79 11.83
N THR A 300 -9.31 11.84 12.63
CA THR A 300 -10.15 12.07 13.82
C THR A 300 -11.25 13.11 13.62
N ASP A 301 -11.27 13.79 12.47
CA ASP A 301 -12.26 14.82 12.17
C ASP A 301 -12.53 14.85 10.65
N PRO A 302 -13.58 14.18 10.17
CA PRO A 302 -13.90 14.11 8.75
C PRO A 302 -14.13 15.47 8.08
N ALA A 303 -14.51 16.51 8.84
CA ALA A 303 -14.72 17.86 8.34
C ALA A 303 -13.39 18.61 8.10
N ARG A 304 -12.30 18.17 8.75
CA ARG A 304 -10.99 18.77 8.66
C ARG A 304 -10.15 18.15 7.55
N SER A 305 -9.43 18.99 6.81
CA SER A 305 -8.45 18.59 5.81
C SER A 305 -7.05 19.10 6.17
N HIS A 306 -6.05 18.24 6.01
CA HIS A 306 -4.63 18.54 6.14
C HIS A 306 -3.99 19.01 4.83
N GLY A 307 -4.75 19.08 3.75
CA GLY A 307 -4.27 19.59 2.46
C GLY A 307 -5.05 19.04 1.28
N ARG A 308 -4.76 19.60 0.10
CA ARG A 308 -5.25 19.10 -1.18
C ARG A 308 -4.06 18.91 -2.11
N ILE A 309 -4.03 17.79 -2.81
CA ILE A 309 -3.05 17.48 -3.85
C ILE A 309 -3.79 17.27 -5.18
N ARG A 310 -3.10 17.53 -6.28
CA ARG A 310 -3.53 17.10 -7.61
C ARG A 310 -2.69 15.90 -8.03
N LEU A 311 -3.37 14.81 -8.37
CA LEU A 311 -2.73 13.57 -8.81
C LEU A 311 -2.88 13.44 -10.32
N ARG A 312 -1.78 13.13 -11.00
CA ARG A 312 -1.76 12.80 -12.42
C ARG A 312 -0.70 11.75 -12.62
N ASP A 313 -1.10 10.61 -13.19
CA ASP A 313 -0.23 9.46 -13.47
C ASP A 313 0.57 9.01 -12.23
N ARG A 314 -0.09 9.02 -11.06
CA ARG A 314 0.50 8.77 -9.74
C ARG A 314 -0.55 8.25 -8.76
N ALA A 315 -0.07 7.63 -7.69
CA ALA A 315 -0.91 7.15 -6.60
C ALA A 315 -0.67 7.90 -5.28
N ILE A 316 -1.63 7.74 -4.37
CA ILE A 316 -1.52 8.14 -2.98
C ILE A 316 -2.22 7.11 -2.09
N SER A 317 -1.63 6.84 -0.93
CA SER A 317 -2.25 6.04 0.12
C SER A 317 -2.15 6.72 1.48
N GLY A 318 -3.02 6.31 2.39
CA GLY A 318 -3.10 6.81 3.77
C GLY A 318 -3.27 5.68 4.78
N SER A 319 -2.43 5.71 5.80
CA SER A 319 -2.51 4.85 6.99
C SER A 319 -2.76 5.73 8.20
N ALA A 320 -3.68 5.33 9.09
CA ALA A 320 -4.05 6.11 10.25
C ALA A 320 -4.45 5.21 11.42
N LEU A 321 -4.37 5.78 12.62
CA LEU A 321 -5.05 5.23 13.78
C LEU A 321 -6.56 5.40 13.57
N SER A 322 -7.21 4.39 13.00
CA SER A 322 -8.64 4.38 12.67
C SER A 322 -9.45 3.56 13.67
N ASP A 323 -10.74 3.31 13.35
CA ASP A 323 -11.71 2.59 14.18
C ASP A 323 -11.26 1.18 14.60
N ASN A 324 -10.26 0.60 13.94
CA ASN A 324 -9.61 -0.66 14.34
C ASN A 324 -8.59 -0.42 15.46
N THR A 325 -9.09 0.00 16.63
CA THR A 325 -8.31 0.14 17.86
C THR A 325 -8.96 -0.60 19.01
N PHE A 326 -8.17 -0.99 20.00
CA PHE A 326 -8.69 -1.52 21.27
C PHE A 326 -8.03 -0.80 22.45
N THR A 327 -8.71 -0.78 23.59
CA THR A 327 -8.19 -0.13 24.80
C THR A 327 -7.95 -1.15 25.90
N ALA A 328 -6.75 -1.14 26.48
CA ALA A 328 -6.37 -2.00 27.60
C ALA A 328 -5.46 -1.25 28.56
N GLY A 329 -5.75 -1.33 29.87
CA GLY A 329 -4.95 -0.66 30.90
C GLY A 329 -4.88 0.86 30.76
N GLY A 330 -5.95 1.50 30.28
CA GLY A 330 -6.00 2.95 30.04
C GLY A 330 -5.22 3.44 28.82
N ARG A 331 -4.80 2.52 27.93
CA ARG A 331 -4.04 2.81 26.72
C ARG A 331 -4.76 2.28 25.49
N THR A 332 -4.76 3.06 24.41
CA THR A 332 -5.34 2.68 23.12
C THR A 332 -4.26 2.14 22.18
N TYR A 333 -4.54 1.02 21.54
CA TYR A 333 -3.64 0.31 20.62
C TYR A 333 -4.26 0.27 19.23
N GLY A 334 -3.49 0.60 18.20
CA GLY A 334 -3.90 0.47 16.81
C GLY A 334 -3.57 -0.89 16.21
N HIS A 335 -4.06 -1.13 14.98
CA HIS A 335 -3.84 -2.36 14.23
C HIS A 335 -2.52 -2.39 13.43
N ILE A 336 -1.81 -1.26 13.30
CA ILE A 336 -0.51 -1.19 12.62
C ILE A 336 0.58 -1.54 13.62
N LEU A 337 1.29 -2.65 13.38
CA LEU A 337 2.42 -3.11 14.18
C LEU A 337 3.74 -2.58 13.63
N ASP A 338 4.70 -2.32 14.52
CA ASP A 338 6.12 -2.23 14.14
C ASP A 338 6.73 -3.64 14.19
N PRO A 339 7.07 -4.27 13.04
CA PRO A 339 7.56 -5.64 13.01
C PRO A 339 8.88 -5.83 13.79
N ARG A 340 9.65 -4.76 13.97
CA ARG A 340 10.97 -4.77 14.63
C ARG A 340 10.82 -4.95 16.14
N THR A 341 9.80 -4.33 16.72
CA THR A 341 9.47 -4.43 18.15
C THR A 341 8.46 -5.53 18.44
N GLY A 342 7.57 -5.82 17.48
CA GLY A 342 6.41 -6.69 17.64
C GLY A 342 5.23 -6.01 18.32
N GLU A 343 5.30 -4.71 18.62
CA GLU A 343 4.24 -3.93 19.27
C GLU A 343 3.50 -3.02 18.29
N PRO A 344 2.25 -2.60 18.59
CA PRO A 344 1.59 -1.52 17.88
C PRO A 344 2.46 -0.27 17.79
N ALA A 345 2.55 0.29 16.58
CA ALA A 345 3.33 1.48 16.29
C ALA A 345 2.85 2.69 17.11
N ARG A 346 3.77 3.60 17.43
CA ARG A 346 3.51 4.74 18.32
C ARG A 346 4.10 6.03 17.76
N GLY A 347 3.64 7.17 18.25
CA GLY A 347 4.19 8.47 17.89
C GLY A 347 3.66 9.03 16.57
N MET A 348 2.79 8.28 15.88
CA MET A 348 2.11 8.71 14.65
C MET A 348 0.59 8.54 14.78
N SER A 349 -0.17 9.54 14.34
CA SER A 349 -1.64 9.45 14.21
C SER A 349 -2.08 9.16 12.78
N ALA A 350 -1.33 9.63 11.79
CA ALA A 350 -1.55 9.29 10.38
C ALA A 350 -0.30 9.54 9.53
N ALA A 351 -0.20 8.81 8.42
CA ALA A 351 0.78 9.00 7.38
C ALA A 351 0.11 8.84 6.01
N TRP A 352 0.47 9.72 5.08
CA TRP A 352 0.10 9.62 3.68
C TRP A 352 1.37 9.56 2.84
N ALA A 353 1.39 8.68 1.85
CA ALA A 353 2.50 8.54 0.91
C ALA A 353 1.98 8.71 -0.52
N THR A 354 2.69 9.46 -1.35
CA THR A 354 2.48 9.48 -2.80
C THR A 354 3.69 8.87 -3.50
N ALA A 355 3.43 8.02 -4.47
CA ALA A 355 4.43 7.32 -5.25
C ALA A 355 3.94 7.17 -6.71
N PRO A 356 4.81 6.74 -7.64
CA PRO A 356 4.39 6.40 -9.01
C PRO A 356 3.30 5.32 -9.06
N THR A 357 3.35 4.33 -8.15
CA THR A 357 2.43 3.18 -8.12
C THR A 357 1.63 3.14 -6.81
N ALA A 358 0.43 2.56 -6.85
CA ALA A 358 -0.42 2.39 -5.67
C ALA A 358 0.13 1.33 -4.71
N THR A 359 0.78 0.29 -5.22
CA THR A 359 1.49 -0.73 -4.43
C THR A 359 2.53 -0.08 -3.55
N GLU A 360 3.38 0.76 -4.14
CA GLU A 360 4.42 1.47 -3.40
C GLU A 360 3.81 2.47 -2.42
N SER A 361 2.80 3.25 -2.81
CA SER A 361 2.19 4.21 -1.88
C SER A 361 1.50 3.51 -0.69
N ASP A 362 0.85 2.37 -0.90
CA ASP A 362 0.14 1.60 0.15
C ASP A 362 1.14 1.12 1.22
N VAL A 363 2.22 0.48 0.77
CA VAL A 363 3.31 0.03 1.63
C VAL A 363 3.97 1.19 2.34
N LEU A 364 4.31 2.27 1.62
CA LEU A 364 4.99 3.42 2.21
C LEU A 364 4.09 4.17 3.20
N SER A 365 2.78 4.18 3.03
CA SER A 365 1.88 4.77 4.02
C SER A 365 1.98 4.01 5.35
N THR A 366 2.05 2.69 5.30
CA THR A 366 2.23 1.82 6.48
C THR A 366 3.63 2.02 7.08
N ALA A 367 4.68 1.98 6.25
CA ALA A 367 6.05 2.17 6.70
C ALA A 367 6.26 3.55 7.33
N PHE A 368 5.75 4.63 6.73
CA PHE A 368 5.85 5.99 7.28
C PHE A 368 4.99 6.21 8.52
N PHE A 369 4.01 5.35 8.79
CA PHE A 369 3.30 5.32 10.06
C PHE A 369 4.17 4.74 11.18
N VAL A 370 5.00 3.74 10.84
CA VAL A 370 5.92 3.05 11.76
C VAL A 370 7.23 3.84 11.97
N LEU A 371 7.73 4.50 10.93
CA LEU A 371 8.96 5.28 10.96
C LEU A 371 8.80 6.60 11.70
N THR A 372 9.90 7.07 12.30
CA THR A 372 9.98 8.44 12.80
C THR A 372 9.92 9.45 11.65
N PRO A 373 9.49 10.70 11.91
CA PRO A 373 9.49 11.72 10.88
C PRO A 373 10.86 11.99 10.23
N GLU A 374 11.95 11.76 10.97
CA GLU A 374 13.33 11.91 10.49
C GLU A 374 13.73 10.76 9.55
N GLU A 375 13.35 9.51 9.88
CA GLU A 375 13.53 8.37 8.98
C GLU A 375 12.70 8.53 7.70
N THR A 376 11.44 8.95 7.82
CA THR A 376 10.57 9.25 6.66
C THR A 376 11.16 10.35 5.78
N ARG A 377 11.71 11.42 6.38
CA ARG A 377 12.43 12.46 5.64
C ARG A 377 13.59 11.86 4.86
N ALA A 378 14.44 11.07 5.51
CA ALA A 378 15.59 10.45 4.88
C ALA A 378 15.19 9.54 3.71
N TYR A 379 14.10 8.77 3.87
CA TYR A 379 13.55 7.95 2.78
C TYR A 379 13.13 8.82 1.57
N CYS A 380 12.37 9.90 1.79
CA CYS A 380 11.95 10.78 0.70
C CYS A 380 13.12 11.55 0.04
N GLU A 381 14.18 11.85 0.79
CA GLU A 381 15.39 12.49 0.24
C GLU A 381 16.18 11.52 -0.64
N ALA A 382 16.17 10.22 -0.31
CA ALA A 382 16.78 9.17 -1.12
C ALA A 382 15.95 8.77 -2.35
N ASN A 383 14.62 8.99 -2.31
CA ASN A 383 13.66 8.59 -3.36
C ASN A 383 12.83 9.81 -3.80
N PRO A 384 13.34 10.67 -4.72
CA PRO A 384 12.73 11.95 -5.08
C PRO A 384 11.35 11.88 -5.73
N GLU A 385 10.98 10.71 -6.24
CA GLU A 385 9.66 10.38 -6.78
C GLU A 385 8.63 10.07 -5.70
N VAL A 386 9.03 9.95 -4.43
CA VAL A 386 8.15 9.70 -3.28
C VAL A 386 7.92 10.98 -2.49
N GLY A 387 6.68 11.19 -2.08
CA GLY A 387 6.31 12.26 -1.14
C GLY A 387 5.57 11.69 0.07
N ALA A 388 5.73 12.34 1.22
CA ALA A 388 5.07 11.97 2.46
C ALA A 388 4.44 13.19 3.15
N VAL A 389 3.28 12.95 3.76
CA VAL A 389 2.68 13.83 4.78
C VAL A 389 2.47 12.98 6.03
N VAL A 390 3.01 13.40 7.16
CA VAL A 390 2.88 12.66 8.42
C VAL A 390 2.29 13.55 9.51
N LEU A 391 1.46 12.97 10.36
CA LEU A 391 0.82 13.61 11.51
C LEU A 391 1.30 12.92 12.78
N PRO A 392 2.32 13.47 13.47
CA PRO A 392 2.78 12.91 14.74
C PRO A 392 1.67 12.91 15.79
N GLU A 393 1.73 11.93 16.69
CA GLU A 393 0.78 11.80 17.79
C GLU A 393 0.78 13.05 18.69
N GLY A 394 -0.42 13.49 19.10
CA GLY A 394 -0.61 14.71 19.88
C GLY A 394 -0.40 16.02 19.11
N SER A 395 0.03 15.97 17.85
CA SER A 395 0.19 17.17 17.01
C SER A 395 -1.10 17.54 16.29
N ARG A 396 -1.32 18.84 16.07
CA ARG A 396 -2.33 19.34 15.12
C ARG A 396 -1.73 19.70 13.76
N ARG A 397 -0.40 19.70 13.63
CA ARG A 397 0.34 20.11 12.43
C ARG A 397 0.98 18.90 11.77
N VAL A 398 0.75 18.76 10.47
CA VAL A 398 1.43 17.77 9.64
C VAL A 398 2.84 18.22 9.29
N ARG A 399 3.74 17.26 9.11
CA ARG A 399 5.07 17.44 8.51
C ARG A 399 5.01 16.89 7.08
N ARG A 400 5.74 17.53 6.16
CA ARG A 400 5.76 17.15 4.73
C ARG A 400 7.19 16.95 4.26
N PHE A 401 7.45 15.88 3.51
CA PHE A 401 8.77 15.51 2.99
C PHE A 401 8.65 15.00 1.57
N GLY A 402 9.53 15.39 0.65
CA GLY A 402 9.40 15.05 -0.79
C GLY A 402 8.11 15.55 -1.44
N TRP A 403 7.23 16.19 -0.67
CA TRP A 403 5.89 16.59 -1.05
C TRP A 403 5.99 17.85 -1.89
N ARG A 404 6.15 17.64 -3.19
CA ARG A 404 6.05 18.72 -4.16
C ARG A 404 4.57 18.85 -4.47
N ASP A 405 3.95 19.90 -3.95
CA ASP A 405 2.83 20.51 -4.65
C ASP A 405 3.44 21.00 -5.97
N ARG A 406 3.54 20.12 -6.97
CA ARG A 406 3.98 20.53 -8.29
C ARG A 406 2.90 21.50 -8.75
N LYS A 407 3.17 22.80 -8.57
CA LYS A 407 2.47 23.83 -9.32
C LYS A 407 2.62 23.44 -10.80
N PRO A 408 1.53 23.53 -11.56
CA PRO A 408 1.46 23.01 -12.92
C PRO A 408 2.60 23.51 -13.80
#